data_AF-D3D4B5-F1
#
_entry.id   AF-D3D4B5-F1
#
_cell.length_a   1.000
_cell.length_b   1.000
_cell.length_c   1.000
_cell.angle_alpha   90.00
_cell.angle_beta   90.00
_cell.angle_gamma   90.00
#
_symmetry.space_group_name_H-M   'P 1'
#
loop_
_entity.id
_entity.type
_entity.pdbx_description
1 polymer ?
#
loop_
_entity_poly.entity_id
_entity_poly.type
_entity_poly.pdbx_seq_one_letter_code
_entity_poly.pdbx_strand_id
1 'polypeptide(L)'
;MTQQEQQQRQQVEQELRQNWRQLRYRLLDQFGQVGASDLDAATGINDLIARIADKTNHSERYVENRLRELVGVGAAQGGQSGERFGGEQAGQGQQGRPFGAQ
;
A
#
# COMPACT_ATOMS: atom_id res chain seq x y z
N MET A 1 -1.82 8.39 22.94
CA MET A 1 -2.28 8.86 21.62
C MET A 1 -2.56 10.35 21.72
N THR A 2 -1.80 11.17 21.02
CA THR A 2 -2.00 12.64 20.97
C THR A 2 -3.13 12.98 19.99
N GLN A 3 -3.78 14.13 20.15
CA GLN A 3 -4.91 14.56 19.32
C GLN A 3 -4.59 14.61 17.81
N GLN A 4 -3.32 14.89 17.46
CA GLN A 4 -2.81 14.84 16.08
C GLN A 4 -2.79 13.42 15.50
N GLU A 5 -2.49 12.41 16.32
CA GLU A 5 -2.45 11.01 15.90
C GLU A 5 -3.85 10.50 15.54
N GLN A 6 -4.87 10.98 16.26
CA GLN A 6 -6.28 10.70 15.94
C GLN A 6 -6.71 11.35 14.63
N GLN A 7 -6.32 12.61 14.38
CA GLN A 7 -6.64 13.31 13.12
C GLN A 7 -5.96 12.66 11.91
N GLN A 8 -4.68 12.28 12.04
CA GLN A 8 -4.00 11.54 10.97
C GLN A 8 -4.68 10.20 10.70
N ARG A 9 -5.04 9.46 11.74
CA ARG A 9 -5.73 8.17 11.59
C ARG A 9 -7.07 8.30 10.89
N GLN A 10 -7.84 9.35 11.17
CA GLN A 10 -9.11 9.60 10.47
C GLN A 10 -8.89 9.90 8.98
N GLN A 11 -7.86 10.68 8.63
CA GLN A 11 -7.53 10.93 7.23
C GLN A 11 -7.10 9.65 6.52
N VAL A 12 -6.23 8.85 7.15
CA VAL A 12 -5.82 7.55 6.62
C VAL A 12 -7.03 6.62 6.45
N GLU A 13 -7.96 6.59 7.40
CA GLU A 13 -9.16 5.76 7.31
C GLU A 13 -10.08 6.21 6.16
N GLN A 14 -10.26 7.51 5.97
CA GLN A 14 -11.07 8.04 4.86
C GLN A 14 -10.45 7.69 3.50
N GLU A 15 -9.16 7.93 3.32
CA GLU A 15 -8.44 7.59 2.09
C GLU A 15 -8.41 6.08 1.85
N LEU A 16 -8.26 5.30 2.93
CA LEU A 16 -8.31 3.84 2.88
C LEU A 16 -9.68 3.32 2.44
N ARG A 17 -10.77 3.92 2.93
CA ARG A 17 -12.13 3.57 2.48
C ARG A 17 -12.40 3.98 1.04
N GLN A 18 -11.97 5.18 0.64
CA GLN A 18 -12.13 5.67 -0.73
C GLN A 18 -11.38 4.78 -1.74
N ASN A 19 -10.16 4.37 -1.39
CA ASN A 19 -9.30 3.55 -2.24
C ASN A 19 -9.32 2.06 -1.86
N TRP A 20 -10.29 1.62 -1.06
CA TRP A 20 -10.29 0.28 -0.42
C TRP A 20 -10.14 -0.83 -1.43
N ARG A 21 -10.85 -0.75 -2.57
CA ARG A 21 -10.77 -1.76 -3.62
C ARG A 21 -9.34 -1.96 -4.14
N GLN A 22 -8.59 -0.88 -4.36
CA GLN A 22 -7.23 -0.95 -4.87
C GLN A 22 -6.23 -1.34 -3.77
N LEU A 23 -6.38 -0.74 -2.58
CA LEU A 23 -5.53 -1.03 -1.42
C LEU A 23 -5.68 -2.47 -0.95
N ARG A 24 -6.88 -3.04 -1.02
CA ARG A 24 -7.14 -4.45 -0.69
C ARG A 24 -6.26 -5.39 -1.51
N TYR A 25 -6.15 -5.18 -2.82
CA TYR A 25 -5.28 -6.03 -3.65
C TYR A 25 -3.81 -5.88 -3.27
N ARG A 26 -3.33 -4.66 -3.01
CA ARG A 26 -1.95 -4.42 -2.56
C ARG A 26 -1.68 -5.01 -1.18
N LEU A 27 -2.65 -4.96 -0.27
CA LEU A 27 -2.56 -5.58 1.05
C LEU A 27 -2.51 -7.11 0.95
N LEU A 28 -3.32 -7.71 0.07
CA LEU A 28 -3.29 -9.15 -0.17
C LEU A 28 -1.96 -9.61 -0.78
N ASP A 29 -1.37 -8.80 -1.66
CA ASP A 29 -0.06 -9.07 -2.25
C ASP A 29 1.06 -8.92 -1.20
N GLN A 30 1.05 -7.83 -0.43
CA GLN A 30 2.05 -7.54 0.60
C GLN A 30 1.97 -8.52 1.79
N PHE A 31 0.75 -8.88 2.18
CA PHE A 31 0.44 -9.75 3.31
C PHE A 31 -0.24 -11.03 2.80
N GLY A 32 0.45 -11.82 1.98
CA GLY A 32 -0.10 -13.04 1.36
C GLY A 32 -0.59 -14.13 2.33
N GLN A 33 -0.36 -13.98 3.63
CA GLN A 33 -0.93 -14.85 4.69
C GLN A 33 -2.33 -14.40 5.16
N VAL A 34 -2.72 -13.17 4.85
CA VAL A 34 -4.03 -12.59 5.18
C VAL A 34 -4.99 -12.84 4.02
N GLY A 35 -6.16 -13.41 4.33
CA GLY A 35 -7.18 -13.65 3.33
C GLY A 35 -7.98 -12.39 3.01
N ALA A 36 -8.59 -12.39 1.82
CA ALA A 36 -9.53 -11.33 1.43
C ALA A 36 -10.69 -11.18 2.43
N SER A 37 -11.11 -12.28 3.06
CA SER A 37 -12.15 -12.31 4.10
C SER A 37 -11.70 -11.65 5.40
N ASP A 38 -10.43 -11.81 5.79
CA ASP A 38 -9.89 -11.18 7.00
C ASP A 38 -9.81 -9.65 6.86
N LEU A 39 -9.46 -9.16 5.66
CA LEU A 39 -9.48 -7.73 5.36
C LEU A 39 -10.90 -7.16 5.33
N ASP A 40 -11.85 -7.88 4.73
CA ASP A 40 -13.24 -7.44 4.59
C ASP A 40 -13.99 -7.45 5.94
N ALA A 41 -13.61 -8.35 6.85
CA ALA A 41 -14.14 -8.40 8.21
C ALA A 41 -13.67 -7.23 9.10
N ALA A 42 -12.64 -6.48 8.68
CA ALA A 42 -12.14 -5.36 9.44
C ALA A 42 -13.09 -4.15 9.36
N THR A 43 -13.60 -3.72 10.50
CA THR A 43 -14.58 -2.60 10.58
C THR A 43 -13.94 -1.21 10.57
N GLY A 44 -12.63 -1.14 10.81
CA GLY A 44 -11.85 0.10 10.86
C GLY A 44 -10.35 -0.16 10.92
N ILE A 45 -9.56 0.91 10.95
CA ILE A 45 -8.09 0.80 10.79
C ILE A 45 -7.39 0.02 11.92
N ASN A 46 -7.86 0.15 13.17
CA ASN A 46 -7.29 -0.59 14.30
C ASN A 46 -7.53 -2.10 14.18
N ASP A 47 -8.76 -2.47 13.80
CA ASP A 47 -9.14 -3.87 13.64
C ASP A 47 -8.38 -4.51 12.47
N LEU A 48 -8.20 -3.75 11.38
CA LEU A 48 -7.40 -4.14 10.24
C LEU A 48 -5.93 -4.40 10.63
N ILE A 49 -5.32 -3.47 11.37
CA ILE A 49 -3.94 -3.59 11.84
C ILE A 49 -3.77 -4.82 12.73
N ALA A 50 -4.65 -5.00 13.71
CA ALA A 50 -4.59 -6.12 14.64
C ALA A 50 -4.76 -7.47 13.94
N ARG A 51 -5.71 -7.59 13.00
CA ARG A 51 -5.91 -8.82 12.22
C ARG A 51 -4.71 -9.16 11.35
N ILE A 52 -4.16 -8.18 10.64
CA ILE A 52 -2.99 -8.42 9.80
C ILE A 52 -1.80 -8.82 10.67
N ALA A 53 -1.57 -8.11 11.77
CA ALA A 53 -0.50 -8.41 12.73
C ALA A 53 -0.62 -9.85 13.27
N ASP A 54 -1.81 -10.25 13.70
CA ASP A 54 -2.11 -11.60 14.19
C ASP A 54 -1.83 -12.68 13.13
N LYS A 55 -2.34 -12.51 11.91
CA LYS A 55 -2.21 -13.50 10.84
C LYS A 55 -0.80 -13.61 10.26
N THR A 56 -0.10 -12.49 10.15
CA THR A 56 1.24 -12.41 9.54
C THR A 56 2.37 -12.53 10.57
N ASN A 57 2.05 -12.58 11.86
CA ASN A 57 3.01 -12.49 12.97
C ASN A 57 3.90 -11.22 12.89
N HIS A 58 3.37 -10.13 12.32
CA HIS A 58 4.04 -8.83 12.33
C HIS A 58 3.58 -7.98 13.51
N SER A 59 4.39 -7.00 13.90
CA SER A 59 3.98 -6.03 14.92
C SER A 59 2.96 -5.04 14.36
N GLU A 60 2.00 -4.63 15.17
CA GLU A 60 0.98 -3.64 14.80
C GLU A 60 1.60 -2.33 14.28
N ARG A 61 2.72 -1.88 14.87
CA ARG A 61 3.47 -0.71 14.40
C ARG A 61 4.02 -0.86 12.98
N TYR A 62 4.47 -2.06 12.61
CA TYR A 62 4.96 -2.33 11.26
C TYR A 62 3.80 -2.24 10.25
N VAL A 63 2.67 -2.88 10.59
CA VAL A 63 1.47 -2.87 9.76
C VAL A 63 0.89 -1.46 9.60
N GLU A 64 0.85 -0.67 10.68
CA GLU A 64 0.38 0.72 10.63
C GLU A 64 1.26 1.57 9.69
N ASN A 65 2.58 1.45 9.82
CA ASN A 65 3.50 2.14 8.92
C ASN A 65 3.25 1.74 7.47
N ARG A 66 3.08 0.43 7.20
CA ARG A 66 2.83 -0.05 5.84
C ARG A 66 1.50 0.45 5.27
N LEU A 67 0.45 0.52 6.09
CA LEU A 67 -0.84 1.10 5.69
C LEU A 67 -0.71 2.59 5.35
N ARG A 68 0.02 3.37 6.15
CA ARG A 68 0.28 4.79 5.87
C ARG A 68 1.05 4.99 4.56
N GLU A 69 2.03 4.12 4.29
CA GLU A 69 2.77 4.11 3.01
C GLU A 69 1.84 3.78 1.83
N LEU A 70 0.99 2.75 1.96
CA LEU A 70 0.07 2.33 0.91
C LEU A 70 -0.99 3.38 0.56
N VAL A 71 -1.48 4.11 1.56
CA VAL A 71 -2.47 5.19 1.40
C VAL A 71 -1.82 6.47 0.84
N GLY A 72 -0.49 6.58 0.86
CA GLY A 72 0.22 7.72 0.27
C GLY A 72 0.41 8.92 1.20
N VAL A 73 -0.01 8.84 2.48
CA VAL A 73 0.20 9.90 3.49
C VAL A 73 1.69 10.06 3.88
N GLY A 74 2.59 9.27 3.28
CA GLY A 74 4.04 9.43 3.36
C GLY A 74 4.81 8.91 2.14
N ALA A 75 4.16 8.62 1.01
CA ALA A 75 4.78 7.95 -0.14
C ALA A 75 5.57 8.89 -1.07
N ALA A 76 6.23 9.91 -0.51
CA ALA A 76 7.24 10.67 -1.26
C ALA A 76 8.64 10.03 -1.18
N GLN A 77 8.88 9.04 -0.30
CA GLN A 77 10.24 8.56 -0.06
C GLN A 77 10.28 7.16 0.59
N GLY A 78 10.63 6.13 -0.18
CA GLY A 78 10.82 4.74 0.29
C GLY A 78 9.92 3.78 -0.48
N GLY A 79 10.33 3.19 -1.58
CA GLY A 79 11.48 2.29 -1.65
C GLY A 79 10.96 0.86 -1.84
N GLN A 80 10.93 0.42 -3.10
CA GLN A 80 11.20 -0.96 -3.51
C GLN A 80 10.14 -2.03 -3.16
N SER A 81 9.07 -2.09 -3.97
CA SER A 81 8.34 -3.32 -4.33
C SER A 81 7.44 -3.03 -5.56
N GLY A 82 8.03 -2.45 -6.61
CA GLY A 82 7.35 -2.13 -7.87
C GLY A 82 7.86 -2.92 -9.07
N GLU A 83 8.88 -3.79 -8.90
CA GLU A 83 9.48 -4.51 -10.02
C GLU A 83 8.78 -5.81 -10.43
N ARG A 84 7.67 -6.21 -9.78
CA ARG A 84 6.88 -7.36 -10.24
C ARG A 84 5.40 -7.22 -9.90
N PHE A 85 4.61 -6.63 -10.80
CA PHE A 85 3.37 -7.27 -11.29
C PHE A 85 2.85 -6.45 -12.48
N GLY A 86 2.76 -7.11 -13.63
CA GLY A 86 2.74 -6.49 -14.95
C GLY A 86 1.45 -5.75 -15.34
N GLY A 87 1.65 -4.73 -16.16
CA GLY A 87 0.62 -3.98 -16.88
C GLY A 87 1.27 -2.82 -17.65
N GLU A 88 1.53 -3.03 -18.94
CA GLU A 88 1.74 -1.97 -19.94
C GLU A 88 3.07 -1.19 -19.91
N GLN A 89 4.13 -1.78 -20.46
CA GLN A 89 5.08 -1.00 -21.27
C GLN A 89 4.43 -0.69 -22.62
N ALA A 90 3.49 0.25 -22.60
CA ALA A 90 3.04 0.98 -23.77
C ALA A 90 3.31 2.46 -23.51
N GLY A 91 4.34 3.00 -24.17
CA GLY A 91 4.49 4.44 -24.36
C GLY A 91 5.65 5.11 -23.63
N GLN A 92 6.89 4.80 -24.02
CA GLN A 92 7.87 5.86 -24.16
C GLN A 92 8.73 5.60 -25.39
N GLY A 93 8.48 6.41 -26.42
CA GLY A 93 9.11 6.32 -27.73
C GLY A 93 10.62 6.43 -27.62
N GLN A 94 11.31 5.41 -28.12
CA GLN A 94 12.69 5.50 -28.55
C GLN A 94 12.71 5.42 -30.08
N GLN A 95 12.17 6.48 -30.68
CA GLN A 95 12.36 6.79 -32.09
C GLN A 95 13.42 7.88 -32.15
N GLY A 96 14.53 7.62 -32.85
CA GLY A 96 15.37 8.64 -33.44
C GLY A 96 16.54 9.19 -32.62
N ARG A 97 17.67 8.49 -32.61
CA ARG A 97 19.01 9.11 -32.60
C ARG A 97 19.94 8.29 -33.51
N PRO A 98 20.29 8.72 -34.73
CA PRO A 98 21.39 8.13 -35.47
C PRO A 98 22.69 8.71 -34.90
N PHE A 99 23.45 7.89 -34.18
CA PHE A 99 24.84 8.21 -33.82
C PHE A 99 25.69 6.99 -34.13
N GLY A 100 26.43 7.07 -35.24
CA GLY A 100 27.34 6.04 -35.72
C GLY A 100 27.96 6.46 -37.04
N ALA A 101 28.88 7.43 -36.96
CA ALA A 101 29.82 7.72 -38.03
C ALA A 101 30.92 6.65 -38.01
N GLN A 102 31.06 5.92 -39.12
CA GLN A 102 32.31 5.35 -39.64
C GLN A 102 32.05 4.74 -41.02
#